data_AF-M6CDU0-F1
#
_entry.id   AF-M6CDU0-F1
#
_cell.length_a   1.000
_cell.length_b   1.000
_cell.length_c   1.000
_cell.angle_alpha   90.00
_cell.angle_beta   90.00
_cell.angle_gamma   90.00
#
_symmetry.space_group_name_H-M   'P 1'
#
loop_
_entity.id
_entity.type
_entity.pdbx_description
1 polymer ?
#
loop_
_entity_poly.entity_id
_entity_poly.type
_entity_poly.pdbx_seq_one_letter_code
_entity_poly.pdbx_strand_id
1 'polypeptide(L)'
;MDIKYGVFLSTIVFCGLFSFLNISVFAQNSDWKEYSLRELVGRLKYYTYAKVAQSLKKEYTIDQEQVWEDGDCTIPVPPLPGPFFCGLLKQQAPSESQKLPETMSSSPISEKLPTSASETLSRGFNPSLKVYKNIQLYSGTTISGKNVVKIDSEENPGEFLRAFYLNTGQLSHYEFQDRILIFDWVGSKLNAILEVKTDPIRRPLGGREISFP
;
A
#
# COMPACT_ATOMS: atom_id res chain seq x y z
N MET A 1 58.17 -23.43 -32.90
CA MET A 1 57.37 -22.19 -32.93
C MET A 1 56.32 -22.45 -34.00
N ASP A 2 55.02 -22.59 -33.72
CA ASP A 2 54.19 -21.68 -32.93
C ASP A 2 52.94 -22.34 -32.32
N ILE A 3 53.14 -23.20 -31.32
CA ILE A 3 52.06 -23.70 -30.43
C ILE A 3 51.47 -22.54 -29.59
N LYS A 4 52.20 -21.42 -29.47
CA LYS A 4 51.80 -20.25 -28.67
C LYS A 4 50.64 -19.44 -29.27
N TYR A 5 50.44 -19.45 -30.59
CA TYR A 5 49.40 -18.65 -31.24
C TYR A 5 47.99 -19.26 -31.11
N GLY A 6 47.87 -20.60 -31.12
CA GLY A 6 46.57 -21.28 -30.98
C GLY A 6 45.95 -21.13 -29.59
N VAL A 7 46.78 -21.13 -28.54
CA VAL A 7 46.33 -20.95 -27.15
C VAL A 7 45.83 -19.52 -26.94
N PHE A 8 46.52 -18.52 -27.51
CA PHE A 8 46.13 -17.11 -27.37
C PHE A 8 44.78 -16.80 -28.03
N LEU A 9 44.51 -17.39 -29.21
CA LEU A 9 43.25 -17.20 -29.92
C LEU A 9 42.06 -17.84 -29.18
N SER A 10 42.27 -19.03 -28.59
CA SER A 10 41.25 -19.73 -27.80
C SER A 10 40.85 -18.97 -26.54
N THR A 11 41.81 -18.32 -25.86
CA THR A 11 41.53 -17.54 -24.64
C THR A 11 40.72 -16.28 -24.93
N ILE A 12 40.98 -15.62 -26.06
CA ILE A 12 40.26 -14.39 -26.45
C ILE A 12 38.80 -14.70 -26.82
N VAL A 13 38.56 -15.81 -27.53
CA VAL A 13 37.18 -16.23 -27.88
C VAL A 13 36.39 -16.63 -26.64
N PHE A 14 37.04 -17.28 -25.67
CA PHE A 14 36.39 -17.66 -24.41
C PHE A 14 36.07 -16.45 -23.51
N CYS A 15 36.95 -15.45 -23.45
CA CYS A 15 36.68 -14.19 -22.75
C CYS A 15 35.60 -13.34 -23.45
N GLY A 16 35.58 -13.32 -24.78
CA GLY A 16 34.53 -12.63 -25.54
C GLY A 16 33.14 -13.23 -25.32
N LEU A 17 33.03 -14.56 -25.34
CA LEU A 17 31.76 -15.27 -25.10
C LEU A 17 31.23 -15.09 -23.66
N PHE A 18 32.10 -14.98 -22.65
CA PHE A 18 31.68 -14.70 -21.27
C PHE A 18 31.22 -13.25 -21.05
N SER A 19 31.64 -12.30 -21.89
CA SER A 19 31.17 -10.91 -21.82
C SER A 19 29.76 -10.71 -22.39
N PHE A 20 29.29 -11.57 -23.31
CA PHE A 20 27.93 -11.47 -23.87
C PHE A 20 26.84 -12.19 -23.08
N LEU A 21 27.21 -13.01 -22.08
CA LEU A 21 26.25 -13.74 -21.24
C LEU A 21 25.95 -13.07 -19.90
N ASN A 22 26.54 -11.91 -19.62
CA ASN A 22 26.11 -11.03 -18.52
C ASN A 22 24.89 -10.18 -18.94
N ILE A 23 23.86 -10.81 -19.50
CA ILE A 23 22.52 -10.26 -19.41
C ILE A 23 22.10 -10.56 -17.98
N SER A 24 22.39 -9.62 -17.08
CA SER A 24 21.78 -9.60 -15.76
C SER A 24 20.28 -9.66 -15.99
N VAL A 25 19.68 -10.82 -15.73
CA VAL A 25 18.23 -10.97 -15.60
C VAL A 25 17.86 -9.96 -14.52
N PHE A 26 17.32 -8.84 -14.98
CA PHE A 26 16.93 -7.71 -14.15
C PHE A 26 15.79 -8.22 -13.28
N ALA A 27 16.11 -8.67 -12.06
CA ALA A 27 15.13 -8.76 -11.01
C ALA A 27 14.62 -7.34 -10.82
N GLN A 28 13.47 -7.04 -11.43
CA GLN A 28 12.87 -5.72 -11.50
C GLN A 28 12.30 -5.38 -10.13
N ASN A 29 13.17 -5.15 -9.15
CA ASN A 29 12.81 -4.47 -7.93
C ASN A 29 12.47 -3.04 -8.35
N SER A 30 11.19 -2.70 -8.29
CA SER A 30 10.73 -1.33 -8.49
C SER A 30 11.27 -0.50 -7.34
N ASP A 31 12.42 0.14 -7.56
CA ASP A 31 13.06 0.98 -6.56
C ASP A 31 12.35 2.33 -6.46
N TRP A 32 12.38 2.91 -5.26
CA TRP A 32 11.86 4.25 -5.03
C TRP A 32 12.71 5.29 -5.76
N LYS A 33 12.05 6.10 -6.58
CA LYS A 33 12.63 7.28 -7.20
C LYS A 33 12.39 8.49 -6.31
N GLU A 34 13.46 9.00 -5.70
CA GLU A 34 13.43 10.26 -4.95
C GLU A 34 13.31 11.46 -5.90
N TYR A 35 12.49 12.44 -5.52
CA TYR A 35 12.33 13.68 -6.28
C TYR A 35 12.94 14.87 -5.55
N SER A 36 13.62 15.74 -6.29
CA SER A 36 13.87 17.09 -5.80
C SER A 36 12.56 17.85 -5.65
N LEU A 37 12.52 18.86 -4.77
CA LEU A 37 11.32 19.70 -4.59
C LEU A 37 10.79 20.28 -5.90
N ARG A 38 11.69 20.65 -6.82
CA ARG A 38 11.33 21.21 -8.13
C ARG A 38 10.61 20.18 -9.01
N GLU A 39 11.11 18.95 -9.07
CA GLU A 39 10.49 17.86 -9.84
C GLU A 39 9.17 17.42 -9.21
N LEU A 40 9.15 17.34 -7.88
CA LEU A 40 7.98 16.98 -7.10
C LEU A 40 6.80 17.91 -7.42
N VAL A 41 7.01 19.23 -7.51
CA VAL A 41 5.95 20.18 -7.88
C VAL A 41 5.28 19.81 -9.21
N GLY A 42 6.03 19.32 -10.18
CA GLY A 42 5.48 18.82 -11.45
C GLY A 42 4.61 17.57 -11.25
N ARG A 43 5.12 16.58 -10.50
CA ARG A 43 4.38 15.36 -10.18
C ARG A 43 3.10 15.65 -9.40
N LEU A 44 3.16 16.53 -8.40
CA LEU A 44 1.99 16.90 -7.59
C LEU A 44 0.86 17.51 -8.42
N LYS A 45 1.17 18.21 -9.51
CA LYS A 45 0.16 18.69 -10.46
C LYS A 45 -0.53 17.53 -11.19
N TYR A 46 0.25 16.57 -11.69
CA TYR A 46 -0.27 15.35 -12.32
C TYR A 46 -1.21 14.60 -11.37
N TYR A 47 -0.83 14.45 -10.10
CA TYR A 47 -1.65 13.80 -9.08
C TYR A 47 -2.79 14.65 -8.52
N THR A 48 -3.02 15.86 -9.03
CA THR A 48 -4.04 16.79 -8.53
C THR A 48 -3.94 17.02 -7.02
N TYR A 49 -2.72 17.13 -6.48
CA TYR A 49 -2.43 17.14 -5.04
C TYR A 49 -3.26 18.15 -4.24
N ALA A 50 -3.61 19.30 -4.83
CA ALA A 50 -4.47 20.29 -4.17
C ALA A 50 -5.81 19.69 -3.71
N LYS A 51 -6.41 18.81 -4.53
CA LYS A 51 -7.66 18.11 -4.23
C LYS A 51 -7.47 17.09 -3.11
N VAL A 52 -6.36 16.35 -3.15
CA VAL A 52 -5.95 15.40 -2.10
C VAL A 52 -5.75 16.11 -0.76
N ALA A 53 -4.96 17.17 -0.73
CA ALA A 53 -4.72 17.96 0.48
C ALA A 53 -6.02 18.58 1.03
N GLN A 54 -6.97 18.94 0.15
CA GLN A 54 -8.28 19.45 0.54
C GLN A 54 -9.17 18.36 1.15
N SER A 55 -9.20 17.14 0.59
CA SER A 55 -10.01 16.05 1.16
C SER A 55 -9.56 15.69 2.57
N LEU A 56 -8.28 15.80 2.87
CA LEU A 56 -7.71 15.57 4.20
C LEU A 56 -8.06 16.67 5.21
N LYS A 57 -8.40 17.89 4.78
CA LYS A 57 -8.79 18.95 5.73
C LYS A 57 -10.16 18.71 6.38
N LYS A 58 -11.03 17.94 5.71
CA LYS A 58 -12.37 17.68 6.21
C LYS A 58 -12.34 16.57 7.26
N GLU A 59 -13.17 16.75 8.28
CA GLU A 59 -13.49 15.70 9.24
C GLU A 59 -14.66 14.86 8.70
N TYR A 60 -14.54 13.55 8.82
CA TYR A 60 -15.57 12.60 8.42
C TYR A 60 -15.95 11.80 9.65
N THR A 61 -17.22 11.89 10.04
CA THR A 61 -17.76 11.19 11.20
C THR A 61 -17.95 9.73 10.84
N ILE A 62 -17.29 8.84 11.55
CA ILE A 62 -17.39 7.39 11.36
C ILE A 62 -18.85 6.97 11.57
N ASP A 63 -19.37 6.17 10.64
CA ASP A 63 -20.74 5.67 10.69
C ASP A 63 -20.81 4.17 10.95
N GLN A 64 -19.73 3.42 10.69
CA GLN A 64 -19.72 1.96 10.79
C GLN A 64 -18.35 1.41 11.23
N GLU A 65 -18.36 0.33 12.00
CA GLU A 65 -17.18 -0.51 12.23
C GLU A 65 -17.28 -1.77 11.37
N GLN A 66 -16.19 -2.15 10.72
CA GLN A 66 -16.11 -3.38 9.93
C GLN A 66 -14.79 -4.11 10.20
N VAL A 67 -14.77 -5.39 9.84
CA VAL A 67 -13.58 -6.24 9.94
C VAL A 67 -13.15 -6.63 8.54
N TRP A 68 -11.93 -6.26 8.16
CA TRP A 68 -11.38 -6.57 6.84
C TRP A 68 -10.28 -7.60 6.94
N GLU A 69 -10.27 -8.54 6.00
CA GLU A 69 -9.22 -9.54 5.89
C GLU A 69 -7.96 -8.92 5.28
N ASP A 70 -6.90 -8.98 6.06
CA ASP A 70 -5.53 -8.80 5.62
C ASP A 70 -5.03 -10.08 4.95
N GLY A 71 -4.45 -9.91 3.76
CA GLY A 71 -3.95 -11.00 2.93
C GLY A 71 -2.87 -10.46 2.02
N ASP A 72 -2.27 -11.32 1.19
CA ASP A 72 -1.16 -10.89 0.35
C ASP A 72 -1.62 -9.89 -0.73
N CYS A 73 -0.81 -8.86 -0.95
CA CYS A 73 -1.00 -7.95 -2.07
C CYS A 73 -0.79 -8.72 -3.37
N THR A 74 -1.68 -8.54 -4.35
CA THR A 74 -1.52 -9.12 -5.70
C THR A 74 -0.26 -8.60 -6.40
N ILE A 75 0.21 -7.42 -6.00
CA ILE A 75 1.41 -6.74 -6.50
C ILE A 75 2.40 -6.65 -5.32
N PRO A 76 3.71 -6.84 -5.51
CA PRO A 76 4.70 -6.69 -4.45
C PRO A 76 4.82 -5.20 -4.06
N VAL A 77 3.91 -4.74 -3.20
CA VAL A 77 3.93 -3.38 -2.66
C VAL A 77 5.00 -3.33 -1.57
N PRO A 78 5.95 -2.38 -1.62
CA PRO A 78 6.94 -2.23 -0.57
C PRO A 78 6.28 -1.85 0.76
N PRO A 79 6.97 -1.98 1.90
CA PRO A 79 6.47 -1.48 3.16
C PRO A 79 6.10 0.01 3.06
N LEU A 80 4.85 0.34 3.42
CA LEU A 80 4.33 1.71 3.40
C LEU A 80 4.13 2.23 4.84
N PRO A 81 4.15 3.56 5.08
CA PRO A 81 3.99 4.13 6.41
C PRO A 81 2.65 3.81 7.08
N GLY A 82 2.69 3.56 8.38
CA GLY A 82 1.51 3.31 9.22
C GLY A 82 0.98 1.89 9.15
N PRO A 83 -0.21 1.62 9.72
CA PRO A 83 -0.86 0.30 9.72
C PRO A 83 -1.46 -0.04 8.34
N PHE A 84 -0.71 0.20 7.26
CA PHE A 84 -1.11 -0.18 5.92
C PHE A 84 -1.15 -1.70 5.78
N PHE A 85 -2.18 -2.21 5.12
CA PHE A 85 -2.31 -3.62 4.80
C PHE A 85 -3.02 -3.78 3.46
N CYS A 86 -2.81 -4.90 2.78
CA CYS A 86 -3.20 -5.08 1.39
C CYS A 86 -4.72 -5.13 1.17
N GLY A 87 -5.50 -5.39 2.22
CA GLY A 87 -6.95 -5.27 2.18
C GLY A 87 -7.44 -3.86 1.79
N LEU A 88 -6.65 -2.82 2.03
CA LEU A 88 -6.93 -1.45 1.58
C LEU A 88 -6.91 -1.30 0.05
N LEU A 89 -6.20 -2.16 -0.66
CA LEU A 89 -6.14 -2.14 -2.13
C LEU A 89 -7.28 -2.90 -2.80
N LYS A 90 -8.05 -3.68 -2.03
CA LYS A 90 -9.23 -4.37 -2.56
C LYS A 90 -10.28 -3.33 -2.96
N GLN A 91 -10.79 -3.46 -4.19
CA GLN A 91 -11.79 -2.54 -4.70
C GLN A 91 -13.06 -2.62 -3.84
N GLN A 92 -13.43 -1.49 -3.23
CA GLN A 92 -14.68 -1.39 -2.49
C GLN A 92 -15.86 -1.46 -3.45
N ALA A 93 -16.69 -2.50 -3.29
CA ALA A 93 -17.94 -2.60 -4.03
C ALA A 93 -18.75 -1.31 -3.86
N PRO A 94 -19.45 -0.82 -4.91
CA PRO A 94 -20.45 0.21 -4.72
C PRO A 94 -21.47 -0.33 -3.72
N SER A 95 -21.65 0.42 -2.63
CA SER A 95 -22.66 0.16 -1.60
C SER A 95 -24.04 0.43 -2.19
N GLU A 96 -24.52 -0.46 -3.06
CA GLU A 96 -25.95 -0.70 -3.15
C GLU A 96 -26.34 -1.48 -1.90
N SER A 97 -27.23 -0.88 -1.13
CA SER A 97 -27.75 -1.34 0.15
C SER A 97 -27.89 -2.86 0.22
N GLN A 98 -26.93 -3.53 0.86
CA GLN A 98 -27.11 -4.92 1.28
C GLN A 98 -28.17 -4.92 2.38
N LYS A 99 -29.42 -5.18 1.99
CA LYS A 99 -30.46 -5.69 2.88
C LYS A 99 -29.89 -6.93 3.56
N LEU A 100 -29.76 -6.88 4.89
CA LEU A 100 -29.59 -8.08 5.70
C LEU A 100 -30.71 -9.09 5.38
N PRO A 101 -30.42 -10.38 5.27
CA PRO A 101 -31.38 -11.39 5.64
C PRO A 101 -31.34 -11.53 7.16
N GLU A 102 -32.27 -10.85 7.84
CA GLU A 102 -32.75 -11.31 9.14
C GLU A 102 -33.38 -12.69 8.96
N THR A 103 -32.87 -13.72 9.62
CA THR A 103 -33.70 -14.78 10.23
C THR A 103 -32.93 -15.44 11.37
N MET A 104 -33.51 -15.22 12.55
CA MET A 104 -33.29 -15.76 13.89
C MET A 104 -32.73 -17.19 14.00
N SER A 105 -31.85 -17.40 14.99
CA SER A 105 -32.15 -18.33 16.08
C SER A 105 -31.29 -18.05 17.33
N SER A 106 -31.99 -17.79 18.44
CA SER A 106 -31.56 -17.75 19.84
C SER A 106 -30.75 -19.01 20.24
N SER A 107 -29.72 -19.01 21.10
CA SER A 107 -29.73 -18.66 22.54
C SER A 107 -28.32 -18.97 23.16
N PRO A 108 -28.05 -18.62 24.44
CA PRO A 108 -26.75 -18.16 24.95
C PRO A 108 -25.89 -19.25 25.59
N ILE A 109 -24.57 -19.03 25.71
CA ILE A 109 -23.75 -19.52 26.83
C ILE A 109 -22.57 -18.55 27.06
N SER A 110 -22.44 -18.17 28.32
CA SER A 110 -21.37 -17.43 28.99
C SER A 110 -20.08 -18.27 29.06
N GLU A 111 -18.89 -17.66 28.90
CA GLU A 111 -17.81 -17.67 29.91
C GLU A 111 -16.42 -17.27 29.35
N LYS A 112 -15.80 -16.36 30.11
CA LYS A 112 -14.35 -16.21 30.41
C LYS A 112 -13.32 -15.85 29.33
N LEU A 113 -12.92 -14.59 29.42
CA LEU A 113 -11.55 -14.05 29.33
C LEU A 113 -10.49 -15.01 29.92
N PRO A 114 -9.30 -15.10 29.28
CA PRO A 114 -8.09 -14.92 30.05
C PRO A 114 -7.10 -13.93 29.41
N THR A 115 -6.78 -12.93 30.22
CA THR A 115 -5.51 -12.24 30.43
C THR A 115 -4.27 -12.76 29.69
N SER A 116 -3.57 -11.79 29.09
CA SER A 116 -2.16 -11.73 28.66
C SER A 116 -1.22 -12.87 29.03
N ALA A 117 -0.52 -13.38 28.03
CA ALA A 117 0.84 -13.90 28.19
C ALA A 117 1.65 -13.60 26.92
N SER A 118 2.66 -12.74 27.07
CA SER A 118 3.77 -12.62 26.13
C SER A 118 4.59 -13.90 26.17
N GLU A 119 4.73 -14.60 25.05
CA GLU A 119 5.87 -15.49 24.82
C GLU A 119 6.35 -15.39 23.37
N THR A 120 7.56 -14.89 23.25
CA THR A 120 8.40 -14.86 22.06
C THR A 120 8.79 -16.29 21.64
N LEU A 121 8.94 -16.48 20.32
CA LEU A 121 9.81 -17.43 19.60
C LEU A 121 9.08 -18.44 18.70
N SER A 122 9.31 -18.24 17.39
CA SER A 122 9.52 -19.27 16.39
C SER A 122 8.37 -20.28 16.20
N ARG A 123 7.31 -19.86 15.49
CA ARG A 123 6.29 -20.78 14.99
C ARG A 123 6.15 -20.66 13.48
N GLY A 124 6.32 -21.80 12.81
CA GLY A 124 6.28 -21.94 11.36
C GLY A 124 5.09 -21.22 10.75
N PHE A 125 5.36 -20.54 9.63
CA PHE A 125 4.39 -19.84 8.81
C PHE A 125 3.31 -20.84 8.39
N ASN A 126 2.16 -20.82 9.06
CA ASN A 126 1.00 -21.57 8.66
C ASN A 126 0.26 -20.71 7.63
N PRO A 127 0.25 -21.06 6.33
CA PRO A 127 -0.24 -20.20 5.25
C PRO A 127 -1.78 -20.01 5.25
N SER A 128 -2.48 -20.42 6.31
CA SER A 128 -3.94 -20.39 6.42
C SER A 128 -4.47 -19.48 7.54
N LEU A 129 -3.60 -18.75 8.26
CA LEU A 129 -4.05 -17.79 9.27
C LEU A 129 -4.43 -16.48 8.59
N LYS A 130 -5.72 -16.33 8.27
CA LYS A 130 -6.31 -15.07 7.84
C LYS A 130 -6.17 -14.05 8.96
N VAL A 131 -5.44 -12.97 8.73
CA VAL A 131 -5.32 -11.84 9.65
C VAL A 131 -6.48 -10.89 9.36
N TYR A 132 -7.06 -10.30 10.41
CA TYR A 132 -8.18 -9.38 10.27
C TYR A 132 -7.86 -8.06 10.95
N LYS A 133 -8.32 -6.96 10.35
CA LYS A 133 -8.13 -5.61 10.86
C LYS A 133 -9.47 -4.93 11.08
N ASN A 134 -9.62 -4.31 12.25
CA ASN A 134 -10.78 -3.48 12.55
C ASN A 134 -10.65 -2.15 11.82
N ILE A 135 -11.69 -1.76 11.12
CA ILE A 135 -11.75 -0.54 10.33
C ILE A 135 -12.96 0.29 10.76
N GLN A 136 -12.75 1.60 10.85
CA GLN A 136 -13.80 2.58 11.08
C GLN A 136 -14.12 3.22 9.73
N LEU A 137 -15.31 2.95 9.20
CA LEU A 137 -15.76 3.44 7.90
C LEU A 137 -16.63 4.68 8.10
N TYR A 138 -16.47 5.62 7.18
CA TYR A 138 -17.48 6.63 6.83
C TYR A 138 -18.00 6.27 5.44
N SER A 139 -19.30 6.07 5.28
CA SER A 139 -19.95 5.82 4.00
C SER A 139 -20.60 7.10 3.47
N GLY A 140 -20.06 7.66 2.38
CA GLY A 140 -20.58 8.90 1.82
C GLY A 140 -19.71 9.50 0.72
N THR A 141 -20.16 10.62 0.17
CA THR A 141 -19.41 11.37 -0.86
C THR A 141 -18.35 12.25 -0.21
N THR A 142 -17.12 12.17 -0.73
CA THR A 142 -15.97 12.97 -0.31
C THR A 142 -15.51 13.85 -1.48
N ILE A 143 -14.60 14.78 -1.20
CA ILE A 143 -13.98 15.58 -2.28
C ILE A 143 -13.25 14.66 -3.28
N SER A 144 -12.63 13.58 -2.79
CA SER A 144 -11.80 12.67 -3.58
C SER A 144 -12.56 11.49 -4.19
N GLY A 145 -13.79 11.24 -3.75
CA GLY A 145 -14.62 10.17 -4.29
C GLY A 145 -15.69 9.74 -3.30
N LYS A 146 -15.61 8.50 -2.83
CA LYS A 146 -16.52 7.92 -1.84
C LYS A 146 -15.73 7.33 -0.70
N ASN A 147 -16.35 7.24 0.46
CA ASN A 147 -15.87 6.54 1.64
C ASN A 147 -14.54 7.06 2.23
N VAL A 148 -14.43 6.97 3.55
CA VAL A 148 -13.18 7.18 4.28
C VAL A 148 -13.02 6.06 5.29
N VAL A 149 -11.85 5.46 5.35
CA VAL A 149 -11.52 4.43 6.33
C VAL A 149 -10.49 4.98 7.31
N LYS A 150 -10.71 4.76 8.60
CA LYS A 150 -9.76 5.02 9.67
C LYS A 150 -9.33 3.70 10.30
N ILE A 151 -8.02 3.55 10.49
CA ILE A 151 -7.40 2.38 11.13
C ILE A 151 -6.46 2.89 12.21
N ASP A 152 -6.70 2.48 13.44
CA ASP A 152 -5.84 2.84 14.57
C ASP A 152 -4.52 2.05 14.51
N SER A 153 -3.42 2.70 14.88
CA SER A 153 -2.09 2.10 14.88
C SER A 153 -1.88 1.27 16.15
N GLU A 154 -1.62 -0.03 15.98
CA GLU A 154 -1.26 -0.91 17.09
C GLU A 154 0.13 -0.60 17.65
N GLU A 155 1.06 -0.14 16.79
CA GLU A 155 2.43 0.19 17.17
C GLU A 155 2.54 1.55 17.87
N ASN A 156 1.70 2.51 17.49
CA ASN A 156 1.72 3.88 17.99
C ASN A 156 0.33 4.29 18.49
N PRO A 157 -0.03 3.99 19.75
CA PRO A 157 -1.36 4.28 20.29
C PRO A 157 -1.73 5.76 20.17
N GLY A 158 -2.93 6.04 19.66
CA GLY A 158 -3.43 7.40 19.42
C GLY A 158 -3.15 7.94 18.02
N GLU A 159 -2.30 7.27 17.24
CA GLU A 159 -2.14 7.55 15.82
C GLU A 159 -3.04 6.66 14.98
N PHE A 160 -3.44 7.15 13.80
CA PHE A 160 -4.30 6.43 12.89
C PHE A 160 -3.96 6.72 11.44
N LEU A 161 -4.18 5.72 10.59
CA LEU A 161 -4.15 5.85 9.14
C LEU A 161 -5.55 6.22 8.66
N ARG A 162 -5.63 7.21 7.77
CA ARG A 162 -6.90 7.62 7.16
C ARG A 162 -6.84 7.49 5.64
N ALA A 163 -7.58 6.53 5.10
CA ALA A 163 -7.61 6.15 3.69
C ALA A 163 -8.89 6.65 3.00
N PHE A 164 -8.74 7.13 1.77
CA PHE A 164 -9.81 7.71 0.96
C PHE A 164 -9.97 6.92 -0.33
N TYR A 165 -11.21 6.67 -0.75
CA TYR A 165 -11.48 5.89 -1.96
C TYR A 165 -12.03 6.75 -3.10
N LEU A 166 -11.67 6.38 -4.32
CA LEU A 166 -12.28 6.90 -5.54
C LEU A 166 -13.71 6.36 -5.66
N ASN A 167 -14.54 7.00 -6.49
CA ASN A 167 -15.89 6.51 -6.79
C ASN A 167 -15.90 5.07 -7.35
N THR A 168 -14.82 4.70 -8.05
CA THR A 168 -14.57 3.34 -8.55
C THR A 168 -14.39 2.31 -7.43
N GLY A 169 -14.17 2.74 -6.18
CA GLY A 169 -13.87 1.88 -5.03
C GLY A 169 -12.39 1.58 -4.85
N GLN A 170 -11.52 2.14 -5.69
CA GLN A 170 -10.08 1.99 -5.55
C GLN A 170 -9.54 2.98 -4.51
N LEU A 171 -8.48 2.58 -3.81
CA LEU A 171 -7.78 3.47 -2.88
C LEU A 171 -7.21 4.67 -3.64
N SER A 172 -7.60 5.89 -3.29
CA SER A 172 -7.10 7.12 -3.90
C SER A 172 -5.80 7.56 -3.24
N HIS A 173 -5.86 7.73 -1.93
CA HIS A 173 -4.76 8.20 -1.11
C HIS A 173 -5.01 7.86 0.36
N TYR A 174 -3.96 7.91 1.17
CA TYR A 174 -4.11 7.92 2.61
C TYR A 174 -3.11 8.88 3.27
N GLU A 175 -3.40 9.29 4.50
CA GLU A 175 -2.45 10.00 5.36
C GLU A 175 -2.11 9.17 6.60
N PHE A 176 -0.85 9.26 7.02
CA PHE A 176 -0.36 8.76 8.30
C PHE A 176 0.78 9.68 8.77
N GLN A 177 0.64 10.28 9.95
CA GLN A 177 1.59 11.28 10.48
C GLN A 177 1.89 12.41 9.46
N ASP A 178 3.16 12.55 9.06
CA ASP A 178 3.67 13.55 8.12
C ASP A 178 3.71 13.07 6.67
N ARG A 179 3.10 11.92 6.37
CA ARG A 179 3.12 11.28 5.04
C ARG A 179 1.74 11.22 4.42
N ILE A 180 1.69 11.56 3.13
CA ILE A 180 0.54 11.35 2.26
C ILE A 180 0.97 10.43 1.13
N LEU A 181 0.26 9.33 0.94
CA LEU A 181 0.50 8.39 -0.15
C LEU A 181 -0.64 8.47 -1.15
N ILE A 182 -0.32 8.60 -2.43
CA ILE A 182 -1.27 8.72 -3.54
C ILE A 182 -1.09 7.53 -4.48
N PHE A 183 -2.18 6.84 -4.78
CA PHE A 183 -2.20 5.62 -5.57
C PHE A 183 -2.69 5.94 -6.99
N ASP A 184 -1.82 5.71 -7.97
CA ASP A 184 -2.10 5.92 -9.38
C ASP A 184 -2.66 4.65 -10.01
N TRP A 185 -3.85 4.72 -10.59
CA TRP A 185 -4.51 3.57 -11.21
C TRP A 185 -4.71 3.80 -12.70
N VAL A 186 -4.37 2.78 -13.49
CA VAL A 186 -4.71 2.70 -14.92
C VAL A 186 -5.67 1.52 -15.10
N GLY A 187 -6.97 1.82 -15.20
CA GLY A 187 -8.00 0.80 -15.10
C GLY A 187 -7.99 0.16 -13.71
N SER A 188 -7.93 -1.17 -13.63
CA SER A 188 -7.79 -1.91 -12.36
C SER A 188 -6.35 -2.11 -11.90
N LYS A 189 -5.35 -1.71 -12.70
CA LYS A 189 -3.93 -1.92 -12.42
C LYS A 189 -3.34 -0.73 -11.67
N LEU A 190 -2.67 -1.00 -10.55
CA LEU A 190 -1.87 0.00 -9.84
C LEU A 190 -0.63 0.31 -10.67
N ASN A 191 -0.50 1.55 -11.11
CA ASN A 191 0.58 2.03 -11.97
C ASN A 191 1.75 2.60 -11.16
N ALA A 192 1.45 3.37 -10.11
CA ALA A 192 2.46 3.99 -9.27
C ALA A 192 1.92 4.34 -7.88
N ILE A 193 2.82 4.51 -6.93
CA ILE A 193 2.52 5.15 -5.64
C ILE A 193 3.46 6.35 -5.48
N LEU A 194 2.91 7.53 -5.22
CA LEU A 194 3.65 8.71 -4.82
C LEU A 194 3.54 8.89 -3.31
N GLU A 195 4.66 8.86 -2.60
CA GLU A 195 4.77 9.25 -1.20
C GLU A 195 5.22 10.72 -1.11
N VAL A 196 4.49 11.53 -0.36
CA VAL A 196 4.78 12.94 -0.13
C VAL A 196 4.96 13.17 1.37
N LYS A 197 6.13 13.68 1.75
CA LYS A 197 6.38 14.20 3.10
C LYS A 197 5.85 15.61 3.20
N THR A 198 5.13 15.94 4.26
CA THR A 198 4.48 17.24 4.43
C THR A 198 4.71 17.86 5.79
N ASP A 199 4.52 19.18 5.88
CA ASP A 199 4.40 19.89 7.15
C ASP A 199 2.97 19.78 7.74
N PRO A 200 2.71 20.30 8.96
CA PRO A 200 1.38 20.23 9.58
C PRO A 200 0.25 20.93 8.82
N ILE A 201 0.58 21.88 7.93
CA ILE A 201 -0.41 22.53 7.05
C ILE A 201 -0.51 21.85 5.68
N ARG A 202 0.08 20.67 5.53
CA ARG A 202 0.11 19.81 4.34
C ARG A 202 0.87 20.40 3.15
N ARG A 203 1.85 21.27 3.41
CA ARG A 203 2.78 21.73 2.38
C ARG A 203 3.79 20.61 2.08
N PRO A 204 4.02 20.27 0.81
CA PRO A 204 5.04 19.29 0.43
C PRO A 204 6.45 19.75 0.82
N LEU A 205 7.20 18.87 1.48
CA LEU A 205 8.60 19.04 1.88
C LEU A 205 9.56 18.13 1.09
N GLY A 206 9.03 17.06 0.50
CA GLY A 206 9.78 16.09 -0.28
C GLY A 206 8.86 14.96 -0.73
N GLY A 207 9.34 14.10 -1.62
CA GLY A 207 8.55 12.98 -2.07
C GLY A 207 9.31 12.03 -2.96
N ARG A 208 8.79 10.82 -3.05
CA ARG A 208 9.36 9.71 -3.81
C ARG A 208 8.25 8.90 -4.44
N GLU A 209 8.56 8.25 -5.54
CA GLU A 209 7.59 7.48 -6.29
C GLU A 209 8.14 6.12 -6.67
N ILE A 210 7.27 5.13 -6.61
CA ILE A 210 7.54 3.78 -7.10
C ILE A 210 6.56 3.51 -8.24
N SER A 211 7.07 2.99 -9.35
CA SER A 211 6.26 2.60 -10.49
C SER A 211 6.22 1.08 -10.60
N PHE A 212 5.06 0.54 -10.94
CA PHE A 212 4.84 -0.89 -11.12
C PHE A 212 4.83 -1.23 -12.62
N PRO A 213 5.39 -2.39 -13.01
CA PRO A 213 5.45 -2.84 -14.41
C PRO A 213 4.06 -3.15 -14.95
#